data_AF-A0A6N8WCR9-F1
#
_entry.id   AF-A0A6N8WCR9-F1
#
_cell.length_a   1.000
_cell.length_b   1.000
_cell.length_c   1.000
_cell.angle_alpha   90.00
_cell.angle_beta   90.00
_cell.angle_gamma   90.00
#
_symmetry.space_group_name_H-M   'P 1'
#
loop_
_entity.id
_entity.type
_entity.pdbx_description
1 polymer ?
#
loop_
_entity_poly.entity_id
_entity_poly.type
_entity_poly.pdbx_seq_one_letter_code
_entity_poly.pdbx_strand_id
1 'polypeptide(L)'
;MDDFMRRVERFPVILMALRLLDYCARRNRKIKGLIIATTPDATAWINLLGDLLYNPCPEAQRILANIDDQSEELAEKLEDEYPEAVGILRNVDNQTNPIWRLAEALTSLLGRGTSQRNMMRMIDSTLLIDQPHGLASKRTTTRNSTGTGKRRDTRSLVFTDSVLDYLVHLHVLPSGQKPGTRPLSFKTFMDTLRQRYGLTVDMAPDGMDISNDLLQANRAILERRLRDLGLLIGVNDAEAMKRLVPRFQADNGGRM
;
A
#
# COMPACT_ATOMS: atom_id res chain seq x y z
N MET A 1 -10.75 5.06 -5.18
CA MET A 1 -10.50 3.59 -5.16
C MET A 1 -10.16 3.02 -6.54
N ASP A 2 -10.84 3.42 -7.61
CA ASP A 2 -10.54 2.90 -8.96
C ASP A 2 -9.12 3.24 -9.43
N ASP A 3 -8.64 4.46 -9.20
CA ASP A 3 -7.25 4.84 -9.54
C ASP A 3 -6.21 4.14 -8.66
N PHE A 4 -6.51 3.90 -7.38
CA PHE A 4 -5.65 3.10 -6.51
C PHE A 4 -5.54 1.67 -7.03
N MET A 5 -6.66 1.04 -7.38
CA MET A 5 -6.66 -0.33 -7.93
C MET A 5 -5.92 -0.40 -9.28
N ARG A 6 -6.06 0.61 -10.15
CA ARG A 6 -5.27 0.72 -11.39
C ARG A 6 -3.77 0.86 -11.11
N ARG A 7 -3.38 1.60 -10.08
CA ARG A 7 -1.96 1.71 -9.65
C ARG A 7 -1.45 0.37 -9.11
N VAL A 8 -2.25 -0.32 -8.29
CA VAL A 8 -1.90 -1.66 -7.76
C VAL A 8 -1.79 -2.69 -8.89
N GLU A 9 -2.62 -2.59 -9.93
CA GLU A 9 -2.55 -3.44 -11.12
C GLU A 9 -1.21 -3.32 -11.87
N ARG A 10 -0.61 -2.12 -11.88
CA ARG A 10 0.71 -1.90 -12.47
C ARG A 10 1.87 -2.30 -11.56
N PHE A 11 1.62 -2.53 -10.28
CA PHE A 11 2.67 -2.80 -9.29
C PHE A 11 3.58 -3.99 -9.64
N PRO A 12 3.07 -5.14 -10.13
CA PRO A 12 3.94 -6.25 -10.54
C PRO A 12 4.91 -5.86 -11.67
N VAL A 13 4.44 -5.06 -12.64
CA VAL A 13 5.28 -4.58 -13.75
C VAL A 13 6.35 -3.62 -13.25
N ILE A 14 5.99 -2.72 -12.31
CA ILE A 14 6.95 -1.79 -11.67
C ILE A 14 8.05 -2.57 -10.94
N LEU A 15 7.68 -3.57 -10.14
CA LEU A 15 8.65 -4.41 -9.44
C LEU A 15 9.52 -5.23 -10.41
N MET A 16 8.95 -5.70 -11.53
CA MET A 16 9.71 -6.38 -12.57
C MET A 16 10.72 -5.44 -13.24
N ALA A 17 10.31 -4.22 -13.58
CA ALA A 17 11.20 -3.20 -14.13
C ALA A 17 12.36 -2.88 -13.18
N LEU A 18 12.07 -2.69 -11.89
CA LEU A 18 13.10 -2.49 -10.86
C LEU A 18 14.06 -3.69 -10.76
N ARG A 19 13.54 -4.91 -10.86
CA ARG A 19 14.36 -6.13 -10.83
C ARG A 19 15.29 -6.24 -12.05
N LEU A 20 14.80 -5.90 -13.24
CA LEU A 20 15.60 -5.87 -14.46
C LEU A 20 16.72 -4.82 -14.36
N LEU A 21 16.36 -3.62 -13.89
CA LEU A 21 17.31 -2.54 -13.64
C LEU A 21 18.37 -2.94 -12.61
N ASP A 22 17.99 -3.53 -11.48
CA ASP A 22 18.92 -4.02 -10.47
C ASP A 22 19.90 -5.05 -11.05
N TYR A 23 19.39 -6.00 -11.84
CA TYR A 23 20.21 -7.01 -12.50
C TYR A 23 21.24 -6.40 -13.45
N CYS A 24 20.84 -5.45 -14.28
CA CYS A 24 21.73 -4.76 -15.21
C CYS A 24 22.73 -3.84 -14.49
N ALA A 25 22.28 -3.08 -13.49
CA ALA A 25 23.09 -2.16 -12.71
C ALA A 25 24.21 -2.89 -11.96
N ARG A 26 23.91 -4.04 -11.33
CA ARG A 26 24.91 -4.86 -10.63
C ARG A 26 25.98 -5.45 -11.54
N ARG A 27 25.68 -5.66 -12.82
CA ARG A 27 26.62 -6.17 -13.84
C ARG A 27 27.48 -5.08 -14.47
N ASN A 28 27.04 -3.82 -14.41
CA ASN A 28 27.82 -2.71 -14.92
C ASN A 28 28.98 -2.38 -13.97
N ARG A 29 30.23 -2.52 -14.46
CA ARG A 29 31.45 -2.29 -13.67
C ARG A 29 31.52 -0.90 -13.05
N LYS A 30 31.04 0.14 -13.74
CA LYS A 30 31.06 1.52 -13.23
C LYS A 30 30.11 1.71 -12.07
N ILE A 31 28.90 1.17 -12.18
CA ILE A 31 27.87 1.27 -11.13
C ILE A 31 28.28 0.42 -9.91
N LYS A 32 28.82 -0.77 -10.14
CA LYS A 32 29.36 -1.63 -9.08
C LYS A 32 30.47 -0.93 -8.28
N GLY A 33 31.23 -0.04 -8.89
CA GLY A 33 32.27 0.76 -8.24
C GLY A 33 31.76 1.86 -7.30
N LEU A 34 30.46 2.19 -7.31
CA LEU A 34 29.88 3.26 -6.48
C LEU A 34 29.63 2.84 -5.02
N ILE A 35 29.79 1.54 -4.67
CA ILE A 35 29.65 0.97 -3.31
C ILE A 35 28.50 1.61 -2.52
N ILE A 36 27.29 1.50 -3.04
CA ILE A 36 26.09 2.02 -2.36
C ILE A 36 25.64 0.98 -1.32
N ALA A 37 25.54 1.41 -0.07
CA ALA A 37 25.01 0.56 0.99
C ALA A 37 23.51 0.32 0.75
N THR A 38 23.10 -0.95 0.77
CA THR A 38 21.68 -1.36 0.68
C THR A 38 21.08 -1.66 2.05
N THR A 39 21.83 -1.41 3.13
CA THR A 39 21.43 -1.66 4.51
C THR A 39 21.69 -0.39 5.36
N PRO A 40 20.80 -0.05 6.30
CA PRO A 40 19.55 -0.73 6.68
C PRO A 40 18.38 -0.47 5.70
N ASP A 41 18.48 0.56 4.86
CA ASP A 41 17.47 0.94 3.87
C ASP A 41 18.10 1.07 2.48
N ALA A 42 17.44 0.55 1.46
CA ALA A 42 17.88 0.54 0.07
C ALA A 42 17.43 1.79 -0.71
N THR A 43 16.88 2.82 -0.05
CA THR A 43 16.42 4.06 -0.69
C THR A 43 17.44 4.67 -1.65
N ALA A 44 18.72 4.76 -1.27
CA ALA A 44 19.77 5.30 -2.15
C ALA A 44 19.96 4.47 -3.43
N TRP A 45 19.86 3.15 -3.31
CA TRP A 45 19.94 2.25 -4.46
C TRP A 45 18.70 2.36 -5.35
N ILE A 46 17.50 2.41 -4.78
CA ILE A 46 16.25 2.57 -5.52
C ILE A 46 16.23 3.90 -6.29
N ASN A 47 16.69 4.98 -5.66
CA ASN A 47 16.80 6.29 -6.31
C ASN A 47 17.78 6.24 -7.50
N LEU A 48 18.93 5.58 -7.36
CA LEU A 48 19.85 5.36 -8.47
C LEU A 48 19.19 4.58 -9.62
N LEU A 49 18.43 3.51 -9.33
CA LEU A 49 17.72 2.78 -10.38
C LEU A 49 16.66 3.66 -11.08
N GLY A 50 15.99 4.53 -10.32
CA GLY A 50 15.11 5.56 -10.86
C GLY A 50 15.85 6.53 -11.77
N ASP A 51 17.03 7.00 -11.36
CA ASP A 51 17.88 7.88 -12.17
C ASP A 51 18.32 7.18 -13.45
N LEU A 52 18.67 5.89 -13.41
CA LEU A 52 19.00 5.12 -14.61
C LEU A 52 17.81 4.94 -15.56
N LEU A 53 16.59 4.97 -15.04
CA LEU A 53 15.38 4.81 -15.84
C LEU A 53 14.95 6.12 -16.53
N TYR A 54 15.09 7.25 -15.85
CA TYR A 54 14.58 8.54 -16.31
C TYR A 54 15.65 9.50 -16.82
N ASN A 55 16.89 9.42 -16.31
CA ASN A 55 17.96 10.34 -16.68
C ASN A 55 18.87 9.71 -17.74
N PRO A 56 19.14 10.42 -18.86
CA PRO A 56 19.99 9.93 -19.93
C PRO A 56 21.48 10.05 -19.56
N CYS A 57 21.95 9.17 -18.69
CA CYS A 57 23.37 8.96 -18.46
C CYS A 57 23.95 7.99 -19.53
N PRO A 58 25.23 8.09 -19.91
CA PRO A 58 25.85 7.17 -20.86
C PRO A 58 25.73 5.69 -20.44
N GLU A 59 25.77 5.44 -19.12
CA GLU A 59 25.57 4.12 -18.53
C GLU A 59 24.13 3.64 -18.68
N ALA A 60 23.15 4.53 -18.54
CA ALA A 60 21.74 4.22 -18.74
C ALA A 60 21.47 3.85 -20.20
N GLN A 61 21.99 4.64 -21.16
CA GLN A 61 21.84 4.34 -22.59
C GLN A 61 22.40 2.97 -22.98
N ARG A 62 23.56 2.59 -22.43
CA ARG A 62 24.14 1.26 -22.64
C ARG A 62 23.26 0.14 -22.09
N ILE A 63 22.66 0.35 -20.92
CA ILE A 63 21.74 -0.63 -20.33
C ILE A 63 20.48 -0.74 -21.20
N LEU A 64 19.91 0.38 -21.62
CA LEU A 64 18.72 0.41 -22.47
C LEU A 64 18.96 -0.29 -23.81
N ALA A 65 20.06 0.01 -24.50
CA ALA A 65 20.42 -0.64 -25.77
C ALA A 65 20.56 -2.15 -25.60
N ASN A 66 21.30 -2.60 -24.58
CA ASN A 66 21.47 -4.03 -24.31
C ASN A 66 20.14 -4.73 -23.98
N ILE A 67 19.22 -4.06 -23.28
CA ILE A 67 17.88 -4.60 -23.00
C ILE A 67 17.03 -4.66 -24.26
N ASP A 68 17.15 -3.68 -25.16
CA ASP A 68 16.44 -3.66 -26.44
C ASP A 68 16.90 -4.82 -27.33
N ASP A 69 18.22 -5.04 -27.46
CA ASP A 69 18.79 -6.18 -28.18
C ASP A 69 18.29 -7.52 -27.61
N GLN A 70 18.30 -7.66 -26.28
CA GLN A 70 17.79 -8.85 -25.59
C GLN A 70 16.27 -9.04 -25.76
N SER A 71 15.53 -7.94 -25.88
CA SER A 71 14.08 -7.97 -26.08
C SER A 71 13.74 -8.45 -27.48
N GLU A 72 14.52 -8.07 -28.49
CA GLU A 72 14.34 -8.55 -29.87
C GLU A 72 14.74 -10.03 -29.98
N GLU A 73 15.88 -10.45 -29.40
CA GLU A 73 16.28 -11.87 -29.39
C GLU A 73 15.22 -12.74 -28.69
N LEU A 74 14.62 -12.23 -27.61
CA LEU A 74 13.52 -12.92 -26.94
C LEU A 74 12.25 -12.94 -27.79
N ALA A 75 11.95 -11.85 -28.52
CA ALA A 75 10.79 -11.77 -29.39
C ALA A 75 10.87 -12.80 -30.53
N GLU A 76 12.03 -12.94 -31.17
CA GLU A 76 12.27 -13.95 -32.21
C GLU A 76 12.03 -15.37 -31.69
N LYS A 77 12.50 -15.68 -30.48
CA LYS A 77 12.32 -17.02 -29.88
C LYS A 77 10.88 -17.32 -29.46
N LEU A 78 10.07 -16.28 -29.22
CA LEU A 78 8.69 -16.41 -28.75
C LEU A 78 7.64 -16.25 -29.87
N GLU A 79 8.07 -16.04 -31.11
CA GLU A 79 7.21 -15.71 -32.25
C GLU A 79 6.09 -16.72 -32.49
N ASP A 80 6.40 -18.02 -32.35
CA ASP A 80 5.43 -19.09 -32.56
C ASP A 80 4.60 -19.43 -31.31
N GLU A 81 5.18 -19.34 -30.11
CA GLU A 81 4.54 -19.83 -28.88
C GLU A 81 3.70 -18.76 -28.14
N TYR A 82 4.10 -17.48 -28.20
CA TYR A 82 3.48 -16.41 -27.42
C TYR A 82 3.39 -15.08 -28.21
N PRO A 83 2.51 -15.01 -29.24
CA PRO A 83 2.41 -13.84 -30.12
C PRO A 83 1.99 -12.55 -29.38
N GLU A 84 1.21 -12.66 -28.30
CA GLU A 84 0.83 -11.51 -27.47
C GLU A 84 2.05 -10.87 -26.76
N ALA A 85 3.01 -11.69 -26.31
CA ALA A 85 4.22 -11.18 -25.66
C ALA A 85 5.15 -10.49 -26.67
N VAL A 86 5.28 -11.06 -27.87
CA VAL A 86 6.02 -10.45 -28.98
C VAL A 86 5.44 -9.09 -29.37
N GLY A 87 4.11 -9.02 -29.46
CA GLY A 87 3.39 -7.77 -29.71
C GLY A 87 3.72 -6.68 -28.67
N ILE A 88 3.92 -7.04 -27.40
CA ILE A 88 4.33 -6.09 -26.35
C ILE A 88 5.80 -5.69 -26.50
N LEU A 89 6.69 -6.65 -26.77
CA LEU A 89 8.13 -6.41 -26.90
C LEU A 89 8.45 -5.47 -28.06
N ARG A 90 7.79 -5.64 -29.21
CA ARG A 90 8.00 -4.83 -30.43
C ARG A 90 7.20 -3.52 -30.45
N ASN A 91 6.37 -3.24 -29.43
CA ASN A 91 5.52 -2.04 -29.42
C ASN A 91 6.27 -0.77 -28.96
N VAL A 92 7.13 -0.26 -29.83
CA VAL A 92 7.91 0.96 -29.59
C VAL A 92 7.02 2.20 -29.51
N ASP A 93 5.90 2.22 -30.25
CA ASP A 93 5.00 3.37 -30.34
C ASP A 93 4.28 3.69 -29.03
N ASN A 94 3.85 2.66 -28.30
CA ASN A 94 3.10 2.83 -27.06
C ASN A 94 4.00 2.96 -25.82
N GLN A 95 5.20 2.37 -25.86
CA GLN A 95 6.16 2.46 -24.77
C GLN A 95 7.60 2.49 -25.29
N THR A 96 8.17 3.69 -25.40
CA THR A 96 9.51 3.90 -25.95
C THR A 96 10.59 3.19 -25.13
N ASN A 97 10.42 3.11 -23.81
CA ASN A 97 11.45 2.58 -22.93
C ASN A 97 11.49 1.02 -22.96
N PRO A 98 12.60 0.41 -23.39
CA PRO A 98 12.72 -1.04 -23.55
C PRO A 98 12.58 -1.81 -22.23
N ILE A 99 12.96 -1.22 -21.08
CA ILE A 99 12.80 -1.87 -19.76
C ILE A 99 11.33 -2.10 -19.46
N TRP A 100 10.47 -1.10 -19.74
CA TRP A 100 9.05 -1.21 -19.47
C TRP A 100 8.39 -2.23 -20.39
N ARG A 101 8.77 -2.27 -21.68
CA ARG A 101 8.30 -3.27 -22.64
C ARG A 101 8.66 -4.69 -22.19
N LEU A 102 9.93 -4.91 -21.84
CA LEU A 102 10.40 -6.20 -21.35
C LEU A 102 9.71 -6.61 -20.04
N ALA A 103 9.59 -5.69 -19.09
CA ALA A 103 8.92 -5.95 -17.82
C ALA A 103 7.44 -6.35 -18.02
N GLU A 104 6.75 -5.67 -18.93
CA GLU A 104 5.35 -5.96 -19.25
C GLU A 104 5.20 -7.30 -19.95
N ALA A 105 6.07 -7.62 -20.92
CA ALA A 105 6.08 -8.91 -21.61
C ALA A 105 6.36 -10.07 -20.65
N LEU A 106 7.39 -9.97 -19.81
CA LEU A 106 7.73 -10.99 -18.80
C LEU A 106 6.60 -11.18 -17.78
N THR A 107 5.97 -10.09 -17.33
CA THR A 107 4.81 -10.18 -16.44
C THR A 107 3.61 -10.84 -17.13
N SER A 108 3.48 -10.65 -18.44
CA SER A 108 2.46 -11.32 -19.24
C SER A 108 2.70 -12.82 -19.35
N LEU A 109 3.95 -13.23 -19.64
CA LEU A 109 4.37 -14.64 -19.73
C LEU A 109 4.22 -15.39 -18.40
N LEU A 110 4.48 -14.72 -17.27
CA LEU A 110 4.22 -15.26 -15.93
C LEU A 110 2.72 -15.41 -15.60
N GLY A 111 1.85 -14.87 -16.46
CA GLY A 111 0.40 -14.83 -16.29
C GLY A 111 -0.04 -13.62 -15.48
N ARG A 112 -0.50 -12.56 -16.18
CA ARG A 112 -0.99 -11.31 -15.55
C ARG A 112 -2.02 -11.59 -14.45
N GLY A 113 -2.95 -12.51 -14.72
CA GLY A 113 -4.00 -12.89 -13.78
C GLY A 113 -3.46 -13.53 -12.50
N THR A 114 -2.35 -14.27 -12.57
CA THR A 114 -1.73 -14.93 -11.42
C THR A 114 -0.98 -13.93 -10.56
N SER A 115 -0.14 -13.07 -11.15
CA SER A 115 0.61 -12.07 -10.39
C SER A 115 -0.31 -11.05 -9.71
N GLN A 116 -1.34 -10.57 -10.42
CA GLN A 116 -2.33 -9.67 -9.83
C GLN A 116 -3.11 -10.35 -8.71
N ARG A 117 -3.56 -11.59 -8.91
CA ARG A 117 -4.29 -12.36 -7.88
C ARG A 117 -3.44 -12.61 -6.66
N ASN A 118 -2.16 -12.96 -6.82
CA ASN A 118 -1.24 -13.18 -5.70
C ASN A 118 -0.97 -11.89 -4.93
N MET A 119 -0.81 -10.76 -5.62
CA MET A 119 -0.67 -9.45 -4.97
C MET A 119 -1.94 -9.09 -4.18
N MET A 120 -3.12 -9.29 -4.76
CA MET A 120 -4.38 -9.04 -4.06
C MET A 120 -4.54 -9.98 -2.86
N ARG A 121 -4.15 -11.25 -2.99
CA ARG A 121 -4.15 -12.20 -1.87
C ARG A 121 -3.19 -11.78 -0.76
N MET A 122 -2.00 -11.28 -1.12
CA MET A 122 -1.06 -10.71 -0.15
C MET A 122 -1.70 -9.53 0.58
N ILE A 123 -2.28 -8.57 -0.14
CA ILE A 123 -2.98 -7.43 0.48
C ILE A 123 -4.08 -7.93 1.42
N ASP A 124 -4.91 -8.86 0.94
CA ASP A 124 -6.01 -9.44 1.72
C ASP A 124 -5.48 -10.11 3.01
N SER A 125 -4.35 -10.83 2.94
CA SER A 125 -3.71 -11.45 4.11
C SER A 125 -3.06 -10.43 5.04
N THR A 126 -2.34 -9.42 4.52
CA THR A 126 -1.66 -8.41 5.35
C THR A 126 -2.62 -7.51 6.12
N LEU A 127 -3.78 -7.21 5.52
CA LEU A 127 -4.83 -6.44 6.17
C LEU A 127 -5.82 -7.32 6.95
N LEU A 128 -5.60 -8.63 6.95
CA LEU A 128 -6.44 -9.63 7.61
C LEU A 128 -7.92 -9.41 7.25
N ILE A 129 -8.19 -9.30 5.96
CA ILE A 129 -9.51 -8.94 5.45
C ILE A 129 -10.57 -9.93 5.94
N ASP A 130 -11.70 -9.37 6.40
CA ASP A 130 -12.86 -10.11 6.93
C ASP A 130 -12.53 -11.01 8.14
N GLN A 131 -11.39 -10.76 8.81
CA GLN A 131 -11.07 -11.36 10.11
C GLN A 131 -11.62 -10.48 11.25
N PRO A 132 -11.94 -11.06 12.42
CA PRO A 132 -12.44 -10.30 13.57
C PRO A 132 -11.43 -9.24 14.08
N HIS A 133 -10.13 -9.48 13.90
CA HIS A 133 -9.04 -8.56 14.24
C HIS A 133 -8.44 -7.90 12.98
N GLY A 134 -9.20 -7.86 11.89
CA GLY A 134 -8.80 -7.29 10.61
C GLY A 134 -8.78 -5.77 10.57
N LEU A 135 -8.09 -5.23 9.57
CA LEU A 135 -8.04 -3.79 9.30
C LEU A 135 -8.83 -3.39 8.05
N ALA A 136 -9.44 -4.36 7.37
CA ALA A 136 -10.23 -4.12 6.18
C ALA A 136 -11.35 -5.15 6.04
N SER A 137 -12.37 -4.75 5.29
CA SER A 137 -13.47 -5.62 4.87
C SER A 137 -13.65 -5.57 3.36
N LYS A 138 -14.13 -6.67 2.80
CA LYS A 138 -14.38 -6.82 1.38
C LYS A 138 -15.86 -7.03 1.12
N ARG A 139 -16.42 -6.20 0.24
CA ARG A 139 -17.81 -6.29 -0.21
C ARG A 139 -17.87 -6.49 -1.71
N THR A 140 -18.46 -7.61 -2.14
CA THR A 140 -18.77 -7.81 -3.57
C THR A 140 -19.96 -6.95 -3.96
N THR A 141 -19.73 -6.05 -4.92
CA THR A 141 -20.75 -5.15 -5.47
C THR A 141 -20.97 -5.48 -6.94
N THR A 142 -22.22 -5.63 -7.36
CA THR A 142 -22.60 -5.75 -8.77
C THR A 142 -22.87 -4.36 -9.32
N ARG A 143 -22.02 -3.86 -10.20
CA ARG A 143 -22.26 -2.60 -10.91
C ARG A 143 -22.86 -2.91 -12.28
N ASN A 144 -24.11 -2.53 -12.48
CA ASN A 144 -24.79 -2.63 -13.76
C ASN A 144 -24.42 -1.41 -14.60
N SER A 145 -23.31 -1.47 -15.31
CA SER A 145 -23.04 -0.57 -16.44
C SER A 145 -23.10 -1.41 -17.70
N THR A 146 -24.08 -1.10 -18.58
CA THR A 146 -24.20 -1.64 -19.95
C THR A 146 -24.40 -3.16 -20.09
N GLY A 147 -25.45 -3.71 -19.46
CA GLY A 147 -26.05 -5.00 -19.84
C GLY A 147 -25.34 -6.28 -19.35
N THR A 148 -24.04 -6.24 -19.08
CA THR A 148 -23.32 -7.32 -18.39
C THR A 148 -22.88 -6.85 -17.02
N GLY A 149 -23.59 -7.29 -15.97
CA GLY A 149 -23.28 -6.93 -14.59
C GLY A 149 -21.91 -7.49 -14.17
N LYS A 150 -20.87 -6.64 -14.19
CA LYS A 150 -19.53 -7.04 -13.73
C LYS A 150 -19.52 -7.02 -12.20
N ARG A 151 -19.40 -8.20 -11.59
CA ARG A 151 -19.13 -8.34 -10.15
C ARG A 151 -17.76 -7.73 -9.85
N ARG A 152 -17.72 -6.78 -8.92
CA ARG A 152 -16.49 -6.13 -8.49
C ARG A 152 -16.41 -6.12 -6.98
N ASP A 153 -15.27 -6.57 -6.47
CA ASP A 153 -14.99 -6.55 -5.04
C ASP A 153 -14.48 -5.17 -4.64
N THR A 154 -15.28 -4.48 -3.81
CA THR A 154 -14.90 -3.22 -3.19
C THR A 154 -14.29 -3.53 -1.83
N ARG A 155 -13.08 -3.01 -1.58
CA ARG A 155 -12.39 -3.13 -0.29
C ARG A 155 -12.51 -1.81 0.46
N SER A 156 -12.76 -1.86 1.75
CA SER A 156 -12.78 -0.70 2.63
C SER A 156 -11.90 -0.96 3.84
N LEU A 157 -11.05 -0.01 4.20
CA LEU A 157 -10.36 -0.02 5.49
C LEU A 157 -11.41 0.21 6.58
N VAL A 158 -11.48 -0.71 7.53
CA VAL A 158 -12.44 -0.67 8.64
C VAL A 158 -11.69 -1.11 9.88
N PHE A 159 -11.68 -0.26 10.92
CA PHE A 159 -11.21 -0.69 12.22
C PHE A 159 -12.23 -1.66 12.80
N THR A 160 -11.91 -2.93 12.99
CA THR A 160 -12.82 -3.81 13.74
C THR A 160 -12.88 -3.39 15.21
N ASP A 161 -13.89 -3.86 15.93
CA ASP A 161 -14.04 -3.55 17.35
C ASP A 161 -12.80 -3.95 18.15
N SER A 162 -12.22 -5.12 17.84
CA SER A 162 -10.98 -5.60 18.46
C SER A 162 -9.78 -4.68 18.19
N VAL A 163 -9.66 -4.13 16.98
CA VAL A 163 -8.59 -3.19 16.64
C VAL A 163 -8.78 -1.86 17.38
N LEU A 164 -9.99 -1.33 17.42
CA LEU A 164 -10.29 -0.10 18.16
C LEU A 164 -9.99 -0.28 19.65
N ASP A 165 -10.44 -1.40 20.22
CA ASP A 165 -10.19 -1.76 21.61
C ASP A 165 -8.68 -1.83 21.90
N TYR A 166 -7.93 -2.55 21.06
CA TYR A 166 -6.48 -2.67 21.19
C TYR A 166 -5.77 -1.31 21.08
N LEU A 167 -6.09 -0.49 20.07
CA LEU A 167 -5.42 0.81 19.85
C LEU A 167 -5.71 1.78 21.00
N VAL A 168 -6.94 1.82 21.51
CA VAL A 168 -7.28 2.66 22.66
C VAL A 168 -6.50 2.20 23.89
N HIS A 169 -6.51 0.91 24.21
CA HIS A 169 -5.77 0.39 25.37
C HIS A 169 -4.27 0.64 25.25
N LEU A 170 -3.68 0.43 24.07
CA LEU A 170 -2.27 0.66 23.82
C LEU A 170 -1.86 2.12 24.09
N HIS A 171 -2.72 3.09 23.75
CA HIS A 171 -2.41 4.51 23.92
C HIS A 171 -2.84 5.12 25.24
N VAL A 172 -3.77 4.47 25.94
CA VAL A 172 -4.15 4.82 27.31
C VAL A 172 -3.13 4.29 28.33
N LEU A 173 -2.41 3.21 28.01
CA LEU A 173 -1.31 2.74 28.84
C LEU A 173 -0.14 3.74 28.85
N PRO A 174 0.43 4.06 30.01
CA PRO A 174 1.60 4.91 30.10
C PRO A 174 2.81 4.25 29.42
N SER A 175 3.66 5.04 28.77
CA SER A 175 4.92 4.53 28.22
C SER A 175 5.89 4.14 29.35
N GLY A 176 6.41 2.91 29.31
CA GLY A 176 7.30 2.33 30.33
C GLY A 176 6.60 1.45 31.36
N GLN A 177 7.32 0.98 32.39
CA GLN A 177 6.78 0.12 33.47
C GLN A 177 6.03 0.93 34.55
N LYS A 178 5.26 1.95 34.17
CA LYS A 178 4.49 2.73 35.15
C LYS A 178 3.12 2.09 35.35
N PRO A 179 2.68 1.80 36.58
CA PRO A 179 1.33 1.33 36.83
C PRO A 179 0.31 2.45 36.57
N GLY A 180 -0.90 2.05 36.18
CA GLY A 180 -2.03 2.95 35.98
C GLY A 180 -2.39 3.23 34.52
N THR A 181 -3.35 4.12 34.32
CA THR A 181 -3.94 4.45 33.00
C THR A 181 -3.94 5.97 32.81
N ARG A 182 -3.66 6.43 31.59
CA ARG A 182 -3.67 7.85 31.22
C ARG A 182 -4.88 8.13 30.33
N PRO A 183 -5.86 8.94 30.77
CA PRO A 183 -6.97 9.31 29.90
C PRO A 183 -6.44 10.10 28.70
N LEU A 184 -6.86 9.71 27.49
CA LEU A 184 -6.43 10.30 26.23
C LEU A 184 -7.58 11.11 25.62
N SER A 185 -7.33 12.33 25.14
CA SER A 185 -8.40 13.07 24.45
C SER A 185 -8.71 12.44 23.09
N PHE A 186 -9.96 12.51 22.64
CA PHE A 186 -10.34 11.99 21.31
C PHE A 186 -9.52 12.66 20.19
N LYS A 187 -9.27 13.98 20.28
CA LYS A 187 -8.43 14.71 19.32
C LYS A 187 -7.00 14.16 19.26
N THR A 188 -6.37 13.94 20.42
CA THR A 188 -5.01 13.39 20.50
C THR A 188 -4.94 11.97 19.94
N PHE A 189 -6.00 11.17 20.14
CA PHE A 189 -6.08 9.83 19.56
C PHE A 189 -6.13 9.87 18.03
N MET A 190 -6.95 10.75 17.45
CA MET A 190 -7.01 10.98 16.00
C MET A 190 -5.66 11.45 15.45
N ASP A 191 -5.00 12.37 16.14
CA ASP A 191 -3.65 12.81 15.79
C ASP A 191 -2.64 11.65 15.85
N THR A 192 -2.77 10.75 16.82
CA THR A 192 -1.90 9.57 16.96
C THR A 192 -2.13 8.57 15.82
N LEU A 193 -3.38 8.30 15.46
CA LEU A 193 -3.73 7.45 14.31
C LEU A 193 -3.08 7.97 13.03
N ARG A 194 -3.15 9.28 12.81
CA ARG A 194 -2.53 9.93 11.65
C ARG A 194 -1.00 9.89 11.70
N GLN A 195 -0.39 10.41 12.76
CA GLN A 195 1.06 10.63 12.79
C GLN A 195 1.85 9.33 12.94
N ARG A 196 1.34 8.38 13.72
CA ARG A 196 2.06 7.14 14.02
C ARG A 196 1.73 6.00 13.05
N TYR A 197 0.52 5.97 12.52
CA TYR A 197 0.04 4.87 11.67
C TYR A 197 -0.34 5.30 10.25
N GLY A 198 -0.32 6.60 9.94
CA GLY A 198 -0.75 7.11 8.63
C GLY A 198 -2.25 6.96 8.37
N LEU A 199 -3.05 6.72 9.42
CA LEU A 199 -4.48 6.45 9.30
C LEU A 199 -5.27 7.76 9.44
N THR A 200 -5.81 8.24 8.33
CA THR A 200 -6.60 9.48 8.26
C THR A 200 -8.10 9.17 8.29
N VAL A 201 -8.84 9.73 9.25
CA VAL A 201 -10.28 9.48 9.42
C VAL A 201 -11.12 10.72 9.12
N ASP A 202 -10.72 11.88 9.68
CA ASP A 202 -11.45 13.16 9.61
C ASP A 202 -10.76 14.21 8.74
N MET A 203 -9.67 13.85 8.08
CA MET A 203 -8.96 14.68 7.11
C MET A 203 -8.65 13.89 5.86
N ALA A 204 -8.59 14.58 4.73
CA ALA A 204 -8.12 13.97 3.49
C ALA A 204 -6.61 13.70 3.56
N PRO A 205 -6.13 12.53 3.10
CA PRO A 205 -4.71 12.31 2.89
C PRO A 205 -4.15 13.28 1.84
N ASP A 206 -2.85 13.55 1.92
CA ASP A 206 -2.17 14.44 0.97
C ASP A 206 -2.40 13.99 -0.49
N GLY A 207 -2.82 14.92 -1.34
CA GLY A 207 -3.06 14.66 -2.76
C GLY A 207 -4.38 13.97 -3.09
N MET A 208 -5.30 13.84 -2.12
CA MET A 208 -6.68 13.40 -2.37
C MET A 208 -7.67 14.50 -2.03
N ASP A 209 -8.64 14.74 -2.90
CA ASP A 209 -9.79 15.58 -2.61
C ASP A 209 -10.96 14.68 -2.17
N ILE A 210 -11.38 14.85 -0.91
CA ILE A 210 -12.46 14.07 -0.31
C ILE A 210 -13.46 15.08 0.27
N SER A 211 -14.74 14.89 -0.04
CA SER A 211 -15.81 15.75 0.48
C SER A 211 -15.76 15.83 2.02
N ASN A 212 -15.88 17.05 2.52
CA ASN A 212 -15.92 17.33 3.97
C ASN A 212 -17.07 16.56 4.66
N ASP A 213 -18.19 16.37 3.97
CA ASP A 213 -19.33 15.62 4.52
C ASP A 213 -18.97 14.15 4.81
N LEU A 214 -18.15 13.54 3.95
CA LEU A 214 -17.69 12.16 4.14
C LEU A 214 -16.67 12.08 5.28
N LEU A 215 -15.80 13.08 5.42
CA LEU A 215 -14.84 13.15 6.52
C LEU A 215 -15.55 13.32 7.88
N GLN A 216 -16.58 14.17 7.93
CA GLN A 216 -17.43 14.33 9.11
C GLN A 216 -18.22 13.06 9.42
N ALA A 217 -18.77 12.40 8.40
CA ALA A 217 -19.46 11.12 8.59
C ALA A 217 -18.54 10.04 9.15
N ASN A 218 -17.30 9.92 8.64
CA ASN A 218 -16.31 8.98 9.15
C ASN A 218 -15.96 9.25 10.62
N ARG A 219 -15.76 10.53 10.98
CA ARG A 219 -15.52 10.95 12.37
C ARG A 219 -16.69 10.56 13.28
N ALA A 220 -17.92 10.85 12.87
CA ALA A 220 -19.12 10.53 13.65
C ALA A 220 -19.31 9.02 13.83
N ILE A 221 -19.04 8.21 12.79
CA ILE A 221 -19.09 6.75 12.88
C ILE A 221 -18.04 6.22 13.86
N LEU A 222 -16.81 6.72 13.78
CA LEU A 222 -15.75 6.31 14.71
C LEU A 222 -16.11 6.67 16.15
N GLU A 223 -16.60 7.90 16.38
CA GLU A 223 -17.03 8.35 17.70
C GLU A 223 -18.13 7.46 18.28
N ARG A 224 -19.17 7.20 17.48
CA ARG A 224 -20.27 6.31 17.87
C ARG A 224 -19.76 4.93 18.26
N ARG A 225 -18.88 4.33 17.45
CA ARG A 225 -18.34 2.99 17.73
C ARG A 225 -17.48 2.94 18.99
N LEU A 226 -16.65 3.96 19.23
CA LEU A 226 -15.89 4.05 20.48
C LEU A 226 -16.80 4.20 21.71
N ARG A 227 -17.95 4.88 21.57
CA ARG A 227 -18.96 4.98 22.61
C ARG A 227 -19.69 3.64 22.84
N ASP A 228 -20.08 2.96 21.77
CA ASP A 228 -20.76 1.66 21.82
C ASP A 228 -19.85 0.59 22.47
N LEU A 229 -18.53 0.69 22.29
CA LEU A 229 -17.53 -0.16 22.95
C LEU A 229 -17.25 0.23 24.42
N GLY A 230 -17.82 1.34 24.91
CA GLY A 230 -17.57 1.86 26.26
C GLY A 230 -16.19 2.50 26.44
N LEU A 231 -15.48 2.79 25.34
CA LEU A 231 -14.12 3.34 25.35
C LEU A 231 -14.11 4.87 25.39
N LEU A 232 -15.20 5.52 24.98
CA LEU A 232 -15.32 6.97 24.94
C LEU A 232 -16.31 7.48 25.99
N ILE A 233 -15.83 8.35 26.88
CA ILE A 233 -16.63 9.03 27.91
C ILE A 233 -16.62 10.54 27.64
N GLY A 234 -17.80 11.17 27.67
CA GLY A 234 -17.95 12.61 27.45
C GLY A 234 -19.35 13.00 26.94
N VAL A 235 -19.75 14.22 27.26
CA VAL A 235 -21.00 14.85 26.81
C VAL A 235 -20.86 15.30 25.35
N ASN A 236 -21.92 15.16 24.55
CA ASN A 236 -21.88 15.38 23.09
C ASN A 236 -21.41 16.78 22.67
N ASP A 237 -21.67 17.81 23.49
CA ASP A 237 -21.56 19.21 23.06
C ASP A 237 -20.15 19.82 23.22
N ALA A 238 -19.21 19.14 23.91
CA ALA A 238 -17.87 19.67 24.14
C ALA A 238 -16.78 18.66 23.73
N GLU A 239 -16.19 18.84 22.54
CA GLU A 239 -15.07 18.00 22.07
C GLU A 239 -13.88 17.96 23.03
N ALA A 240 -13.64 19.05 23.77
CA ALA A 240 -12.60 19.13 24.80
C ALA A 240 -12.84 18.18 26.00
N MET A 241 -14.08 17.71 26.17
CA MET A 241 -14.46 16.80 27.26
C MET A 241 -14.51 15.34 26.82
N LYS A 242 -14.33 15.04 25.52
CA LYS A 242 -14.31 13.66 25.00
C LYS A 242 -12.99 12.99 25.36
N ARG A 243 -13.06 12.01 26.27
CA ARG A 243 -11.89 11.26 26.76
C ARG A 243 -12.05 9.76 26.51
N LEU A 244 -10.96 9.16 26.11
CA LEU A 244 -10.83 7.72 25.98
C LEU A 244 -10.34 7.13 27.29
N VAL A 245 -11.00 6.05 27.70
CA VAL A 245 -10.81 5.36 28.98
C VAL A 245 -10.63 3.88 28.66
N PRO A 246 -9.74 3.17 29.39
CA PRO A 246 -9.56 1.75 29.14
C PRO A 246 -10.77 0.99 29.68
N ARG A 247 -11.18 -0.04 28.97
CA ARG A 247 -12.24 -0.95 29.40
C ARG A 247 -11.77 -1.82 30.57
N PHE A 248 -10.50 -2.22 30.54
CA PHE A 248 -9.91 -3.06 31.59
C PHE A 248 -9.14 -2.20 32.60
N GLN A 249 -9.30 -2.50 33.87
CA GLN A 249 -8.48 -1.90 34.92
C GLN A 249 -7.07 -2.49 34.82
N ALA A 250 -6.06 -1.63 34.73
CA ALA A 250 -4.69 -2.07 34.86
C ALA A 250 -4.49 -2.60 36.28
N ASP A 251 -3.94 -3.81 36.43
CA ASP A 251 -3.66 -4.38 37.73
C ASP A 251 -2.66 -3.45 38.44
N ASN A 252 -3.11 -2.84 39.54
CA ASN A 252 -2.36 -1.82 40.27
C ASN A 252 -1.30 -2.48 41.15
N GLY A 253 -0.42 -3.31 40.58
CA GLY A 253 0.76 -3.86 41.26
C GLY A 253 0.51 -4.23 42.73
N GLY A 254 -0.63 -4.87 43.02
CA GLY A 254 -0.98 -5.31 44.35
C GLY A 254 -0.06 -6.45 44.71
N ARG A 255 1.01 -6.15 45.45
CA ARG A 255 1.81 -7.16 46.15
C ARG A 255 0.86 -8.13 46.87
N MET A 256 0.89 -9.40 46.46
CA MET A 256 0.86 -10.51 47.40
C MET A 256 2.30 -10.91 47.70
#